data_AF-A0A401U2H0-F1
#
_entry.id   AF-A0A401U2H0-F1
#
_cell.length_a   1.000
_cell.length_b   1.000
_cell.length_c   1.000
_cell.angle_alpha   90.00
_cell.angle_beta   90.00
_cell.angle_gamma   90.00
#
_symmetry.space_group_name_H-M   'P 1'
#
loop_
_entity.id
_entity.type
_entity.pdbx_description
1 polymer ?
#
loop_
_entity_poly.entity_id
_entity_poly.type
_entity_poly.pdbx_seq_one_letter_code
_entity_poly.pdbx_strand_id
1 'polypeptide(L)'
;MLSLLLASTIAGPVRRLAESAERVRHRIQTRVEIPDFTGRRDEIGHLSGALRDMTNALYSRIEAIEMFAADVAHELKNPLTSLRSAVETLPLARNENSRARLLAVIEHDVKRLDRLISDISDASRLDAEMQRQDMAPVDLRRLLTTLTSVANETRLGHDVAVEVRFEG
;
A
#
# COMPACT_ATOMS: atom_id res chain seq x y z
N MET A 1 35.35 -20.12 -35.00
CA MET A 1 35.19 -18.65 -34.98
C MET A 1 33.74 -18.23 -34.78
N LEU A 2 32.78 -18.71 -35.58
CA LEU A 2 31.35 -18.37 -35.44
C LEU A 2 30.79 -18.63 -34.02
N SER A 3 31.13 -19.76 -33.38
CA SER A 3 30.67 -20.08 -32.02
C SER A 3 31.23 -19.15 -30.93
N LEU A 4 32.43 -18.59 -31.12
CA LEU A 4 33.02 -17.62 -30.17
C LEU A 4 32.37 -16.24 -30.30
N LEU A 5 32.00 -15.84 -31.51
CA LEU A 5 31.23 -14.62 -31.76
C LEU A 5 29.82 -14.73 -31.16
N LEU A 6 29.11 -15.84 -31.41
CA LEU A 6 27.78 -16.11 -30.82
C LEU A 6 27.81 -16.12 -29.28
N ALA A 7 28.83 -16.76 -28.69
CA ALA A 7 29.01 -16.81 -27.25
C ALA A 7 29.25 -15.42 -26.64
N SER A 8 29.96 -14.53 -27.33
CA SER A 8 30.30 -13.20 -26.82
C SER A 8 29.20 -12.15 -27.06
N THR A 9 28.48 -12.20 -28.18
CA THR A 9 27.48 -11.19 -28.54
C THR A 9 26.07 -11.48 -28.00
N ILE A 10 25.75 -12.76 -27.74
CA ILE A 10 24.43 -13.18 -27.26
C ILE A 10 24.55 -13.88 -25.89
N ALA A 11 25.34 -14.95 -25.79
CA ALA A 11 25.34 -15.77 -24.56
C ALA A 11 25.89 -15.00 -23.34
N GLY A 12 26.89 -14.13 -23.52
CA GLY A 12 27.45 -13.29 -22.46
C GLY A 12 26.40 -12.37 -21.80
N PRO A 13 25.74 -11.47 -22.54
CA PRO A 13 24.66 -10.64 -22.01
C PRO A 13 23.52 -11.41 -21.35
N VAL A 14 23.05 -12.49 -21.98
CA VAL A 14 21.98 -13.35 -21.43
C VAL A 14 22.42 -13.96 -20.10
N ARG A 15 23.64 -14.49 -20.02
CA ARG A 15 24.17 -15.07 -18.78
C ARG A 15 24.22 -14.03 -17.66
N ARG A 16 24.64 -12.78 -17.95
CA ARG A 16 24.65 -11.70 -16.96
C ARG A 16 23.25 -11.32 -16.48
N LEU A 17 22.25 -11.28 -17.37
CA LEU A 17 20.86 -11.05 -16.97
C LEU A 17 20.35 -12.20 -16.10
N ALA A 18 20.60 -13.45 -16.47
CA ALA A 18 20.22 -14.63 -15.71
C ALA A 18 20.86 -14.66 -14.30
N GLU A 19 22.16 -14.41 -14.21
CA GLU A 19 22.87 -14.29 -12.93
C GLU A 19 22.30 -13.16 -12.06
N SER A 20 21.83 -12.06 -12.66
CA SER A 20 21.22 -10.95 -11.92
C SER A 20 19.83 -11.29 -11.41
N ALA A 21 19.00 -11.94 -12.23
CA ALA A 21 17.70 -12.46 -11.82
C ALA A 21 17.83 -13.51 -10.70
N GLU A 22 18.85 -14.36 -10.77
CA GLU A 22 19.19 -15.33 -9.74
C GLU A 22 19.51 -14.65 -8.40
N ARG A 23 20.26 -13.54 -8.44
CA ARG A 23 20.57 -12.73 -7.27
C ARG A 23 19.33 -12.05 -6.70
N VAL A 24 18.46 -11.48 -7.55
CA VAL A 24 17.17 -10.89 -7.12
C VAL A 24 16.35 -11.93 -6.36
N ARG A 25 16.28 -13.18 -6.85
CA ARG A 25 15.53 -14.26 -6.19
C ARG A 25 16.04 -14.58 -4.77
N HIS A 26 17.35 -14.58 -4.57
CA HIS A 26 17.94 -14.99 -3.28
C HIS A 26 18.21 -13.84 -2.32
N ARG A 27 18.28 -12.59 -2.81
CA ARG A 27 18.62 -11.41 -2.01
C ARG A 27 17.52 -10.37 -2.12
N ILE A 28 16.47 -10.57 -1.33
CA ILE A 28 15.36 -9.61 -1.23
C ILE A 28 15.82 -8.33 -0.51
N GLN A 29 16.68 -8.45 0.51
CA GLN A 29 17.11 -7.33 1.36
C GLN A 29 18.15 -6.39 0.72
N THR A 30 18.67 -6.70 -0.47
CA THR A 30 19.65 -5.85 -1.14
C THR A 30 19.22 -5.63 -2.57
N ARG A 31 19.09 -4.36 -2.97
CA ARG A 31 18.72 -4.00 -4.33
C ARG A 31 19.80 -4.49 -5.30
N VAL A 32 19.44 -5.42 -6.18
CA VAL A 32 20.31 -5.93 -7.23
C VAL A 32 20.09 -5.08 -8.46
N GLU A 33 21.16 -4.49 -8.98
CA GLU A 33 21.12 -3.80 -10.25
C GLU A 33 21.10 -4.80 -11.41
N ILE A 34 20.13 -4.61 -12.31
CA ILE A 34 20.05 -5.36 -13.57
C ILE A 34 20.94 -4.65 -14.60
N PRO A 35 21.85 -5.38 -15.27
CA PRO A 35 22.68 -4.82 -16.35
C PRO A 35 21.83 -4.14 -17.43
N ASP A 36 22.19 -2.90 -17.77
CA ASP A 36 21.48 -2.14 -18.79
C ASP A 36 22.03 -2.45 -20.19
N PHE A 37 21.20 -3.10 -21.01
CA PHE A 37 21.49 -3.33 -22.42
C PHE A 37 20.49 -2.62 -23.34
N THR A 38 19.72 -1.66 -22.85
CA THR A 38 18.68 -0.94 -23.62
C THR A 38 19.24 -0.17 -24.82
N GLY A 39 20.54 0.13 -24.83
CA GLY A 39 21.24 0.66 -26.00
C GLY A 39 21.35 -0.31 -27.18
N ARG A 40 21.06 -1.61 -26.98
CA ARG A 40 20.97 -2.61 -28.04
C ARG A 40 19.60 -2.55 -28.71
N ARG A 41 19.57 -2.61 -30.04
CA ARG A 41 18.35 -2.65 -30.86
C ARG A 41 17.92 -4.08 -31.20
N ASP A 42 18.09 -5.00 -30.25
CA ASP A 42 17.79 -6.42 -30.41
C ASP A 42 16.98 -6.95 -29.21
N GLU A 43 16.63 -8.24 -29.25
CA GLU A 43 15.84 -8.90 -28.21
C GLU A 43 16.50 -8.87 -26.83
N ILE A 44 17.84 -8.78 -26.78
CA ILE A 44 18.58 -8.66 -25.53
C ILE A 44 18.36 -7.28 -24.92
N GLY A 45 18.35 -6.23 -25.74
CA GLY A 45 17.99 -4.88 -25.29
C GLY A 45 16.59 -4.83 -24.70
N HIS A 46 15.60 -5.38 -25.42
CA HIS A 46 14.22 -5.46 -24.95
C HIS A 46 14.09 -6.27 -23.65
N LEU A 47 14.73 -7.44 -23.57
CA LEU A 47 14.73 -8.29 -22.37
C LEU A 47 15.35 -7.57 -21.16
N SER A 48 16.47 -6.86 -21.37
CA SER A 48 17.12 -6.12 -20.28
C SER A 48 16.23 -5.01 -19.72
N GLY A 49 15.52 -4.28 -20.60
CA GLY A 49 14.54 -3.26 -20.21
C GLY A 49 13.41 -3.87 -19.40
N ALA A 50 12.75 -4.90 -19.95
CA ALA A 50 11.63 -5.58 -19.28
C ALA A 50 12.03 -6.17 -17.91
N LEU A 51 13.20 -6.81 -17.80
CA LEU A 51 13.70 -7.37 -16.53
C LEU A 51 13.99 -6.27 -15.50
N ARG A 52 14.53 -5.13 -15.94
CA ARG A 52 14.81 -3.97 -15.10
C ARG A 52 13.51 -3.33 -14.60
N ASP A 53 12.53 -3.15 -15.48
CA ASP A 53 11.22 -2.61 -15.11
C ASP A 53 10.49 -3.52 -14.13
N MET A 54 10.48 -4.84 -14.38
CA MET A 54 9.90 -5.83 -13.45
C MET A 54 10.58 -5.79 -12.08
N THR A 55 11.92 -5.70 -12.05
CA THR A 55 12.71 -5.70 -10.81
C THR A 55 12.51 -4.38 -10.04
N ASN A 56 12.42 -3.24 -10.75
CA ASN A 56 12.08 -1.95 -10.14
C ASN A 56 10.67 -1.97 -9.54
N ALA A 57 9.68 -2.47 -10.28
CA ALA A 57 8.31 -2.61 -9.78
C ALA A 57 8.24 -3.52 -8.54
N LEU A 58 9.01 -4.61 -8.53
CA LEU A 58 9.14 -5.50 -7.37
C LEU A 58 9.70 -4.76 -6.15
N TYR A 59 10.81 -4.03 -6.30
CA TYR A 59 11.41 -3.28 -5.19
C TYR A 59 10.50 -2.18 -4.65
N SER A 60 9.83 -1.42 -5.53
CA SER A 60 8.86 -0.42 -5.09
C SER A 60 7.70 -1.03 -4.31
N ARG A 61 7.24 -2.23 -4.68
CA ARG A 61 6.21 -2.96 -3.91
C ARG A 61 6.72 -3.42 -2.56
N ILE A 62 7.95 -3.94 -2.48
CA ILE A 62 8.56 -4.35 -1.21
C ILE A 62 8.69 -3.13 -0.28
N GLU A 63 9.20 -2.01 -0.78
CA GLU A 63 9.35 -0.77 -0.02
C GLU A 63 7.99 -0.26 0.49
N ALA A 64 6.94 -0.29 -0.35
CA ALA A 64 5.60 0.07 0.06
C ALA A 64 5.05 -0.85 1.18
N ILE A 65 5.28 -2.16 1.09
CA ILE A 65 4.89 -3.11 2.14
C ILE A 65 5.64 -2.86 3.45
N GLU A 66 6.95 -2.58 3.39
CA GLU A 66 7.76 -2.30 4.57
C GLU A 66 7.33 -1.00 5.27
N MET A 67 7.09 0.07 4.50
CA MET A 67 6.56 1.32 5.03
C MET A 67 5.18 1.13 5.65
N PHE A 68 4.28 0.44 4.95
CA PHE A 68 2.94 0.14 5.47
C PHE A 68 3.00 -0.65 6.78
N ALA A 69 3.84 -1.69 6.85
CA ALA A 69 4.02 -2.47 8.07
C ALA A 69 4.57 -1.63 9.23
N ALA A 70 5.51 -0.73 8.95
CA ALA A 70 6.06 0.19 9.95
C ALA A 70 4.98 1.16 10.47
N ASP A 71 4.21 1.76 9.58
CA ASP A 71 3.14 2.70 9.93
C ASP A 71 2.05 2.02 10.76
N VAL A 72 1.60 0.84 10.36
CA VAL A 72 0.63 0.03 11.13
C VAL A 72 1.19 -0.32 12.51
N ALA A 73 2.45 -0.74 12.60
CA ALA A 73 3.07 -1.06 13.88
C ALA A 73 3.14 0.17 14.80
N HIS A 74 3.46 1.35 14.26
CA HIS A 74 3.49 2.60 15.01
C HIS A 74 2.09 3.02 15.49
N GLU A 75 1.09 2.99 14.60
CA GLU A 75 -0.29 3.37 14.92
C GLU A 75 -0.94 2.43 15.93
N LEU A 76 -0.63 1.12 15.92
CA LEU A 76 -1.12 0.17 16.92
C LEU A 76 -0.37 0.29 18.26
N LYS A 77 0.94 0.55 18.23
CA LYS A 77 1.75 0.66 19.46
C LYS A 77 1.33 1.82 20.35
N ASN A 78 0.87 2.93 19.77
CA ASN A 78 0.43 4.12 20.50
C ASN A 78 -0.74 3.85 21.46
N PRO A 79 -1.94 3.43 21.00
CA PRO A 79 -3.05 3.09 21.88
C PRO A 79 -2.72 1.91 22.79
N LEU A 80 -1.93 0.92 22.35
CA LEU A 80 -1.53 -0.20 23.21
C LEU A 80 -0.64 0.24 24.39
N THR A 81 0.26 1.20 24.15
CA THR A 81 1.09 1.79 25.21
C THR A 81 0.24 2.59 26.20
N SER A 82 -0.70 3.40 25.68
CA SER A 82 -1.65 4.17 26.49
C SER A 82 -2.54 3.27 27.34
N LEU A 83 -3.10 2.21 26.75
CA LEU A 83 -3.88 1.18 27.43
C LEU A 83 -3.09 0.53 28.57
N ARG A 84 -1.85 0.11 28.29
CA ARG A 84 -0.99 -0.48 29.31
C ARG A 84 -0.78 0.49 30.47
N SER A 85 -0.43 1.75 30.20
CA SER A 85 -0.25 2.77 31.23
C SER A 85 -1.53 3.02 32.05
N ALA A 86 -2.69 3.06 31.40
CA ALA A 86 -3.96 3.27 32.09
C ALA A 86 -4.33 2.08 33.00
N VAL A 87 -4.14 0.84 32.51
CA VAL A 87 -4.37 -0.39 33.27
C VAL A 87 -3.41 -0.52 34.44
N GLU A 88 -2.12 -0.21 34.27
CA GLU A 88 -1.11 -0.21 35.33
C GLU A 88 -1.38 0.87 36.40
N THR A 89 -1.97 2.00 36.00
CA THR A 89 -2.28 3.12 36.91
C THR A 89 -3.61 2.91 37.66
N LEU A 90 -4.53 2.12 37.10
CA LEU A 90 -5.88 1.93 37.66
C LEU A 90 -5.89 1.48 39.14
N PRO A 91 -5.02 0.54 39.61
CA PRO A 91 -4.95 0.15 41.01
C PRO A 91 -4.43 1.26 41.95
N LEU A 92 -3.71 2.24 41.41
CA LEU A 92 -3.13 3.36 42.17
C LEU A 92 -4.11 4.53 42.32
N ALA A 93 -5.25 4.51 41.62
CA ALA A 93 -6.25 5.56 41.67
C ALA A 93 -6.97 5.60 43.03
N ARG A 94 -6.90 6.74 43.72
CA ARG A 94 -7.44 6.91 45.09
C ARG A 94 -8.86 7.44 45.17
N ASN A 95 -9.42 7.91 44.06
CA ASN A 95 -10.76 8.48 44.01
C ASN A 95 -11.49 8.05 42.74
N GLU A 96 -12.82 8.08 42.80
CA GLU A 96 -13.69 7.58 41.72
C GLU A 96 -13.53 8.39 40.43
N ASN A 97 -13.29 9.69 40.52
CA ASN A 97 -13.05 10.55 39.36
C ASN A 97 -11.79 10.14 38.57
N SER A 98 -10.69 9.83 39.25
CA SER A 98 -9.46 9.34 38.62
C SER A 98 -9.66 7.97 37.99
N ARG A 99 -10.41 7.09 38.65
CA ARG A 99 -10.74 5.76 38.13
C ARG A 99 -11.61 5.85 36.86
N ALA A 100 -12.64 6.69 36.89
CA ALA A 100 -13.51 6.95 35.75
C ALA A 100 -12.74 7.51 34.54
N ARG A 101 -11.77 8.42 34.77
CA ARG A 101 -10.91 8.94 33.70
C ARG A 101 -10.04 7.85 33.06
N LEU A 102 -9.42 6.98 33.87
CA LEU A 102 -8.60 5.89 33.35
C LEU A 102 -9.43 4.86 32.57
N LEU A 103 -10.64 4.54 33.05
CA LEU A 103 -11.58 3.69 32.33
C LEU A 103 -12.02 4.32 31.00
N ALA A 104 -12.26 5.64 30.97
CA ALA A 104 -12.58 6.36 29.74
C ALA A 104 -11.42 6.34 28.73
N VAL A 105 -10.17 6.46 29.18
CA VAL A 105 -8.98 6.29 28.32
C VAL A 105 -8.94 4.87 27.75
N ILE A 106 -9.19 3.85 28.58
CA ILE A 106 -9.23 2.46 28.13
C ILE A 106 -10.28 2.25 27.05
N GLU A 107 -11.52 2.70 27.30
CA GLU A 107 -12.61 2.57 26.34
C GLU A 107 -12.31 3.30 25.02
N HIS A 108 -11.75 4.51 25.12
CA HIS A 108 -11.38 5.31 23.96
C HIS A 108 -10.34 4.60 23.09
N ASP A 109 -9.27 4.08 23.70
CA ASP A 109 -8.17 3.47 22.95
C ASP A 109 -8.52 2.08 22.39
N VAL A 110 -9.40 1.33 23.06
CA VAL A 110 -10.00 0.11 22.48
C VAL A 110 -10.82 0.45 21.24
N LYS A 111 -11.70 1.46 21.30
CA LYS A 111 -12.47 1.91 20.12
C LYS A 111 -11.57 2.42 19.00
N ARG A 112 -10.45 3.08 19.36
CA ARG A 112 -9.46 3.53 18.36
C ARG A 112 -8.78 2.34 17.67
N LEU A 113 -8.36 1.33 18.43
CA LEU A 113 -7.78 0.11 17.86
C LEU A 113 -8.76 -0.60 16.92
N ASP A 114 -10.03 -0.73 17.32
CA ASP A 114 -11.07 -1.37 16.51
C ASP A 114 -11.29 -0.65 15.16
N ARG A 115 -11.34 0.70 15.17
CA ARG A 115 -11.39 1.51 13.95
C ARG A 115 -10.16 1.32 13.08
N LEU A 116 -8.95 1.41 13.66
CA LEU A 116 -7.71 1.23 12.92
C LEU A 116 -7.64 -0.14 12.23
N ILE A 117 -8.04 -1.20 12.92
CA ILE A 117 -8.06 -2.56 12.36
C ILE A 117 -9.09 -2.66 11.23
N SER A 118 -10.27 -2.07 11.41
CA SER A 118 -11.31 -2.04 10.38
C SER A 118 -10.85 -1.30 9.12
N ASP A 119 -10.28 -0.09 9.29
CA ASP A 119 -9.76 0.73 8.20
C ASP A 119 -8.65 -0.01 7.42
N ILE A 120 -7.75 -0.70 8.11
CA ILE A 120 -6.69 -1.51 7.50
C ILE A 120 -7.28 -2.69 6.70
N SER A 121 -8.27 -3.37 7.26
CA SER A 121 -8.94 -4.50 6.60
C SER A 121 -9.67 -4.05 5.33
N ASP A 122 -10.38 -2.92 5.40
CA ASP A 122 -11.12 -2.37 4.26
C ASP A 122 -10.18 -1.88 3.16
N ALA A 123 -9.09 -1.18 3.51
CA ALA A 123 -8.07 -0.77 2.56
C ALA A 123 -7.41 -1.97 1.85
N SER A 124 -7.05 -3.01 2.61
CA SER A 124 -6.45 -4.23 2.06
C SER A 124 -7.39 -4.96 1.10
N ARG A 125 -8.69 -4.98 1.41
CA ARG A 125 -9.70 -5.58 0.55
C ARG A 125 -9.89 -4.77 -0.74
N LEU A 126 -9.98 -3.44 -0.64
CA LEU A 126 -10.12 -2.54 -1.78
C LEU A 126 -8.94 -2.67 -2.75
N ASP A 127 -7.71 -2.70 -2.23
CA ASP A 127 -6.51 -2.84 -3.07
C ASP A 127 -6.54 -4.16 -3.87
N ALA A 128 -6.96 -5.26 -3.23
CA ALA A 128 -7.12 -6.55 -3.91
C ALA A 128 -8.25 -6.55 -4.96
N GLU A 129 -9.35 -5.84 -4.73
CA GLU A 129 -10.45 -5.68 -5.69
C GLU A 129 -10.02 -4.82 -6.89
N MET A 130 -9.31 -3.72 -6.65
CA MET A 130 -8.77 -2.84 -7.70
C MET A 130 -7.77 -3.56 -8.61
N GLN A 131 -6.91 -4.42 -8.07
CA GLN A 131 -5.97 -5.22 -8.88
C GLN A 131 -6.65 -6.23 -9.81
N ARG A 132 -7.91 -6.61 -9.54
CA ARG A 132 -8.68 -7.58 -10.35
C ARG A 132 -9.61 -6.92 -11.36
N GLN A 133 -9.82 -5.60 -11.27
CA GLN A 133 -10.76 -4.90 -12.15
C GLN A 133 -10.04 -4.21 -13.29
N ASP A 134 -10.57 -4.39 -14.50
CA ASP A 134 -10.15 -3.60 -15.65
C ASP A 134 -10.66 -2.16 -15.50
N MET A 135 -9.78 -1.19 -15.72
CA MET A 135 -10.17 0.21 -15.74
C MET A 135 -11.05 0.47 -16.96
N ALA A 136 -12.25 0.98 -16.72
CA ALA A 136 -13.19 1.38 -17.77
C ALA A 136 -13.45 2.90 -17.69
N PRO A 137 -13.70 3.57 -18.83
CA PRO A 137 -14.18 4.94 -18.81
C PRO A 137 -15.46 5.07 -17.98
N VAL A 138 -15.50 6.05 -17.08
CA VAL A 138 -16.66 6.36 -16.24
C VAL A 138 -17.21 7.73 -16.62
N ASP A 139 -18.53 7.81 -16.80
CA ASP A 139 -19.22 9.09 -16.94
C ASP A 139 -19.30 9.80 -15.59
N LEU A 140 -18.36 10.73 -15.37
CA LEU A 140 -18.30 11.53 -14.14
C LEU A 140 -19.55 12.38 -13.92
N ARG A 141 -20.20 12.86 -14.99
CA ARG A 141 -21.43 13.65 -14.86
C ARG A 141 -22.54 12.79 -14.27
N ARG A 142 -22.71 11.58 -14.80
CA ARG A 142 -23.69 10.62 -14.29
C ARG A 142 -23.37 10.18 -12.86
N LEU A 143 -22.11 9.88 -12.56
CA LEU A 143 -21.67 9.47 -11.23
C LEU A 143 -21.99 10.55 -10.18
N LEU A 144 -21.55 11.79 -10.44
CA LEU A 144 -21.74 12.92 -9.52
C LEU A 144 -23.21 13.27 -9.32
N THR A 145 -24.02 13.20 -10.38
CA THR A 145 -25.48 13.40 -10.29
C THR A 145 -26.13 12.30 -9.43
N THR A 146 -25.68 11.05 -9.58
CA THR A 146 -26.20 9.92 -8.79
C THR A 146 -25.85 10.06 -7.32
N LEU A 147 -24.59 10.39 -7.01
CA LEU A 147 -24.12 10.58 -5.63
C LEU A 147 -24.84 11.74 -4.94
N THR A 148 -25.07 12.85 -5.64
CA THR A 148 -25.82 13.98 -5.07
C THR A 148 -27.30 13.65 -4.85
N SER A 149 -27.94 12.86 -5.73
CA SER A 149 -29.30 12.35 -5.49
C SER A 149 -29.36 11.50 -4.22
N VAL A 150 -28.48 10.50 -4.11
CA VAL A 150 -28.43 9.59 -2.96
C VAL A 150 -28.13 10.37 -1.66
N ALA A 151 -27.20 11.31 -1.69
CA ALA A 151 -26.88 12.13 -0.52
C ALA A 151 -28.08 12.99 -0.07
N ASN A 152 -28.83 13.56 -1.01
CA ASN A 152 -30.01 14.36 -0.72
C ASN A 152 -31.22 13.51 -0.26
N GLU A 153 -31.31 12.24 -0.71
CA GLU A 153 -32.33 11.29 -0.28
C GLU A 153 -32.05 10.72 1.11
N THR A 154 -30.78 10.43 1.41
CA THR A 154 -30.34 9.78 2.67
C THR A 154 -30.18 10.80 3.81
N ARG A 155 -30.94 11.91 3.82
CA ARG A 155 -30.85 13.01 4.80
C ARG A 155 -30.80 12.49 6.26
N LEU A 156 -29.58 12.26 6.74
CA LEU A 156 -29.24 11.81 8.09
C LEU A 156 -29.18 13.01 9.05
N GLY A 157 -30.25 13.80 9.10
CA GLY A 157 -30.45 14.81 10.14
C GLY A 157 -29.73 16.15 9.98
N HIS A 158 -29.10 16.44 8.83
CA HIS A 158 -28.55 17.76 8.52
C HIS A 158 -29.31 18.43 7.37
N ASP A 159 -29.64 19.71 7.53
CA ASP A 159 -30.47 20.52 6.62
C ASP A 159 -29.71 21.04 5.39
N VAL A 160 -28.62 20.36 5.01
CA VAL A 160 -27.72 20.78 3.93
C VAL A 160 -28.08 20.02 2.65
N ALA A 161 -28.53 20.75 1.63
CA ALA A 161 -28.75 20.21 0.29
C ALA A 161 -27.47 20.33 -0.56
N VAL A 162 -27.13 19.28 -1.29
CA VAL A 162 -25.96 19.24 -2.18
C VAL A 162 -26.41 19.43 -3.63
N GLU A 163 -25.89 20.46 -4.29
CA GLU A 163 -26.11 20.73 -5.71
C GLU A 163 -24.81 20.49 -6.48
N VAL A 164 -24.88 19.79 -7.62
CA VAL A 164 -23.75 19.58 -8.52
C VAL A 164 -23.93 20.43 -9.78
N ARG A 165 -22.94 21.25 -10.09
CA ARG A 165 -22.89 22.07 -11.30
C ARG A 165 -21.70 21.63 -12.14
N PHE A 166 -21.92 21.55 -13.43
CA PHE A 166 -20.88 21.20 -14.38
C PHE A 166 -20.60 22.42 -15.24
N GLU A 167 -19.42 23.00 -15.07
CA GLU A 167 -18.92 24.03 -15.97
C GLU A 167 -18.39 23.34 -17.22
N GLY A 168 -18.85 23.81 -18.38
CA GLY A 168 -18.39 23.40 -19.70
C GLY A 168 -18.01 24.63 -20.48
#